data_AF-A0A661CAN3-F1
#
_entry.id   AF-A0A661CAN3-F1
#
_cell.length_a   1.000
_cell.length_b   1.000
_cell.length_c   1.000
_cell.angle_alpha   90.00
_cell.angle_beta   90.00
_cell.angle_gamma   90.00
#
_symmetry.space_group_name_H-M   'P 1'
#
loop_
_entity.id
_entity.type
_entity.pdbx_description
1 polymer ?
#
loop_
_entity_poly.entity_id
_entity_poly.type
_entity_poly.pdbx_seq_one_letter_code
_entity_poly.pdbx_strand_id
1 'polypeptide(L)'
;MTYLPIILLVLLALVILVVAIVIFTAILCDFRSGLSIRDAFAQRVKYLRLDKMLAKRNIRREDYLHTESVTNIENQIRNCESCSVIKQCDEALKEGGPADLSFCPNDEVFESIAKKSH
;
A
#
# COMPACT_ATOMS: atom_id res chain seq x y z
N MET A 1 34.12 -27.77 42.39
CA MET A 1 33.71 -26.47 41.80
C MET A 1 32.35 -26.67 41.15
N THR A 2 31.35 -25.88 41.51
CA THR A 2 29.99 -26.02 40.99
C THR A 2 29.89 -25.34 39.62
N TYR A 3 29.80 -26.14 38.55
CA TYR A 3 29.62 -25.66 37.17
C TYR A 3 28.17 -25.24 36.85
N LEU A 4 27.25 -25.52 37.78
CA LEU A 4 25.82 -25.24 37.69
C LEU A 4 25.46 -23.79 37.33
N PRO A 5 26.07 -22.73 37.92
CA PRO A 5 25.78 -21.35 37.52
C PRO A 5 26.27 -21.01 36.10
N ILE A 6 27.39 -21.60 35.66
CA ILE A 6 27.92 -21.38 34.30
C ILE A 6 26.95 -21.99 33.28
N ILE A 7 26.48 -23.21 33.55
CA ILE A 7 25.50 -23.89 32.69
C ILE A 7 24.20 -23.08 32.60
N LEU A 8 23.73 -22.54 33.73
CA LEU A 8 22.52 -21.71 33.77
C LEU A 8 22.68 -20.42 32.95
N LEU A 9 23.82 -19.74 33.07
CA LEU A 9 24.11 -18.51 32.31
C LEU A 9 24.17 -18.77 30.80
N VAL A 10 24.79 -19.88 30.38
CA VAL A 10 24.86 -20.27 28.96
C VAL A 10 23.47 -20.57 28.42
N LEU A 11 22.64 -21.29 29.17
CA LEU A 11 21.25 -21.57 28.80
C LEU A 11 20.43 -20.28 28.67
N LEU A 12 20.56 -19.36 29.63
CA LEU A 12 19.88 -18.07 29.60
C LEU A 12 20.29 -17.25 28.36
N ALA A 13 21.59 -17.19 28.07
CA ALA A 13 22.11 -16.48 26.91
C ALA A 13 21.60 -17.08 25.59
N LEU A 14 21.51 -18.41 25.50
CA LEU A 14 20.93 -19.10 24.34
C LEU A 14 19.46 -18.75 24.14
N VAL A 15 18.66 -18.72 25.21
CA VAL A 15 17.25 -18.33 25.13
C VAL A 15 17.11 -16.88 24.66
N ILE A 16 17.90 -15.96 25.21
CA ILE A 16 17.89 -14.55 24.80
C ILE A 16 18.27 -14.42 23.32
N LEU A 17 19.29 -15.15 22.86
CA LEU A 17 19.71 -15.14 21.45
C LEU A 17 18.60 -15.64 20.53
N VAL A 18 17.94 -16.74 20.88
CA VAL A 18 16.82 -17.28 20.09
C VAL A 18 15.68 -16.27 20.00
N VAL A 19 15.30 -15.66 21.13
CA VAL A 19 14.25 -14.63 21.16
C VAL A 19 14.64 -13.43 20.29
N ALA A 20 15.89 -12.98 20.35
CA ALA A 20 16.37 -11.88 19.52
C ALA A 20 16.31 -12.21 18.01
N ILE A 21 16.70 -13.43 17.62
CA ILE A 21 16.61 -13.89 16.23
C ILE A 21 15.15 -13.95 15.76
N VAL A 22 14.24 -14.47 16.59
CA VAL A 22 12.80 -14.54 16.26
C VAL A 22 12.22 -13.14 16.06
N ILE A 23 12.50 -12.20 16.97
CA ILE A 23 12.02 -10.82 16.85
C ILE A 23 12.59 -10.15 15.59
N PHE A 24 13.90 -10.28 15.35
CA PHE A 24 14.56 -9.68 14.20
C PHE A 24 14.00 -10.22 12.87
N THR A 25 13.80 -11.53 12.78
CA THR A 25 13.22 -12.16 11.58
C THR A 25 11.75 -11.77 11.38
N ALA A 26 10.96 -11.68 12.45
CA ALA A 26 9.57 -11.21 12.36
C ALA A 26 9.49 -9.78 11.83
N ILE A 27 10.32 -8.87 12.34
CA ILE A 27 10.38 -7.47 11.87
C ILE A 27 10.77 -7.43 10.38
N LEU A 28 11.83 -8.14 9.98
CA LEU A 28 12.28 -8.14 8.59
C LEU A 28 11.25 -8.74 7.62
N CYS A 29 10.59 -9.83 8.01
CA CYS A 29 9.55 -10.46 7.19
C CYS A 29 8.32 -9.55 7.05
N ASP A 30 7.90 -8.88 8.13
CA ASP A 30 6.75 -7.98 8.11
C ASP A 30 7.00 -6.75 7.23
N PHE A 31 8.20 -6.14 7.35
CA PHE A 31 8.63 -5.04 6.49
C PHE A 31 8.75 -5.45 5.02
N ARG A 32 9.34 -6.62 4.73
CA ARG A 32 9.49 -7.11 3.36
C ARG A 32 8.12 -7.43 2.73
N SER A 33 7.21 -7.99 3.52
CA SER A 33 5.84 -8.25 3.09
C SER A 33 5.12 -6.92 2.79
N GLY A 34 5.23 -5.92 3.66
CA GLY A 34 4.67 -4.58 3.44
C GLY A 34 5.19 -3.90 2.18
N LEU A 35 6.50 -3.96 1.90
CA LEU A 35 7.09 -3.44 0.67
C LEU A 35 6.61 -4.22 -0.57
N SER A 36 6.60 -5.55 -0.51
CA SER A 36 6.14 -6.38 -1.63
C SER A 36 4.66 -6.16 -1.97
N ILE A 37 3.82 -5.87 -0.97
CA ILE A 37 2.40 -5.56 -1.17
C ILE A 37 2.25 -4.20 -1.84
N ARG A 38 3.04 -3.19 -1.43
CA ARG A 38 3.00 -1.86 -2.07
C ARG A 38 3.53 -1.91 -3.50
N ASP A 39 4.54 -2.71 -3.79
CA ASP A 39 5.00 -2.96 -5.16
C ASP A 39 3.94 -3.67 -6.01
N ALA A 40 3.26 -4.68 -5.44
CA ALA A 40 2.16 -5.36 -6.11
C ALA A 40 0.99 -4.42 -6.41
N PHE A 41 0.65 -3.52 -5.48
CA PHE A 41 -0.35 -2.47 -5.71
C PHE A 41 0.11 -1.45 -6.73
N ALA A 42 1.38 -1.01 -6.70
CA ALA A 42 1.92 -0.10 -7.71
C ALA A 42 1.76 -0.67 -9.12
N GLN A 43 2.03 -1.97 -9.27
CA GLN A 43 1.84 -2.68 -10.52
C GLN A 43 0.36 -2.73 -10.93
N ARG A 44 -0.55 -3.12 -10.04
CA ARG A 44 -1.99 -3.17 -10.34
C ARG A 44 -2.56 -1.81 -10.72
N VAL A 45 -2.25 -0.77 -9.93
CA VAL A 45 -2.67 0.61 -10.20
C VAL A 45 -2.21 1.06 -11.58
N LYS A 46 -0.94 0.79 -11.94
CA LYS A 46 -0.36 1.17 -13.23
C LYS A 46 -1.10 0.59 -14.44
N TYR A 47 -1.62 -0.63 -14.34
CA TYR A 47 -2.36 -1.27 -15.44
C TYR A 47 -3.86 -0.92 -15.45
N LEU A 48 -4.37 -0.34 -14.37
CA LEU A 48 -5.75 0.10 -14.26
C LEU A 48 -5.92 1.52 -14.79
N ARG A 49 -7.18 1.86 -15.11
CA ARG A 49 -7.60 3.24 -15.40
C ARG A 49 -7.35 4.18 -14.21
N LEU A 50 -7.21 3.60 -13.02
CA LEU A 50 -6.89 4.26 -11.76
C LEU A 50 -5.67 5.18 -11.87
N ASP A 51 -4.57 4.75 -12.50
CA ASP A 51 -3.36 5.58 -12.69
C ASP A 51 -3.67 6.88 -13.45
N LYS A 52 -4.45 6.75 -14.53
CA LYS A 52 -4.86 7.89 -15.38
C LYS A 52 -5.83 8.81 -14.64
N MET A 53 -6.72 8.24 -13.82
CA MET A 53 -7.68 9.00 -13.00
C MET A 53 -6.97 9.83 -11.92
N LEU A 54 -5.93 9.27 -11.30
CA LEU A 54 -5.06 9.99 -10.34
C LEU A 54 -4.35 11.15 -11.04
N ALA A 55 -3.73 10.88 -12.20
CA ALA A 55 -3.04 11.91 -12.98
C ALA A 55 -3.98 13.05 -13.42
N LYS A 56 -5.23 12.74 -13.80
CA LYS A 56 -6.25 13.74 -14.17
C LYS A 56 -6.59 14.71 -13.03
N ARG A 57 -6.46 14.24 -11.78
CA ARG A 57 -6.66 15.03 -10.55
C ARG A 57 -5.35 15.60 -9.99
N ASN A 58 -4.27 15.56 -10.78
CA ASN A 58 -2.94 16.04 -10.39
C ASN A 58 -2.35 15.31 -9.16
N ILE A 59 -2.77 14.06 -8.92
CA ILE A 59 -2.23 13.21 -7.87
C ILE A 59 -1.17 12.30 -8.50
N ARG A 60 0.07 12.36 -8.00
CA ARG A 60 1.11 11.42 -8.43
C ARG A 60 0.83 10.06 -7.81
N ARG A 61 0.97 8.99 -8.61
CA ARG A 61 0.77 7.61 -8.15
C ARG A 61 1.65 7.28 -6.95
N GLU A 62 2.87 7.79 -6.92
CA GLU A 62 3.80 7.54 -5.83
C GLU A 62 3.26 8.16 -4.53
N ASP A 63 2.84 9.42 -4.56
CA ASP A 63 2.25 10.10 -3.40
C ASP A 63 0.99 9.37 -2.91
N TYR A 64 0.15 8.92 -3.84
CA TYR A 64 -1.02 8.08 -3.55
C TYR A 64 -0.65 6.80 -2.80
N LEU A 65 0.30 6.01 -3.33
CA LEU A 65 0.72 4.75 -2.74
C LEU A 65 1.42 4.93 -1.38
N HIS A 66 2.00 6.10 -1.12
CA HIS A 66 2.69 6.44 0.14
C HIS A 66 1.78 7.02 1.21
N THR A 67 0.73 7.75 0.82
CA THR A 67 -0.15 8.47 1.74
C THR A 67 -1.34 7.63 2.17
N GLU A 68 -1.84 6.77 1.28
CA GLU A 68 -3.01 5.93 1.57
C GLU A 68 -2.65 4.62 2.27
N SER A 69 -3.58 4.14 3.10
CA SER A 69 -3.43 2.84 3.76
C SER A 69 -3.54 1.70 2.76
N VAL A 70 -2.85 0.59 3.04
CA VAL A 70 -2.90 -0.64 2.23
C VAL A 70 -4.35 -1.08 1.98
N THR A 71 -5.19 -1.03 3.01
CA THR A 71 -6.62 -1.40 2.92
C THR A 71 -7.41 -0.45 2.02
N ASN A 72 -7.15 0.86 2.09
CA ASN A 72 -7.80 1.83 1.21
C ASN A 72 -7.39 1.62 -0.25
N ILE A 73 -6.09 1.42 -0.50
CA ILE A 73 -5.58 1.16 -1.85
C ILE A 73 -6.23 -0.10 -2.42
N GLU A 74 -6.31 -1.18 -1.64
CA GLU A 74 -6.95 -2.42 -2.07
C GLU A 74 -8.43 -2.21 -2.40
N ASN A 75 -9.18 -1.52 -1.55
CA ASN A 75 -10.60 -1.22 -1.80
C ASN A 75 -10.79 -0.38 -3.06
N GLN A 76 -9.95 0.64 -3.28
CA GLN A 76 -10.03 1.48 -4.47
C GLN A 76 -9.67 0.71 -5.76
N ILE A 77 -8.69 -0.21 -5.69
CA ILE A 77 -8.38 -1.13 -6.78
C ILE A 77 -9.58 -2.01 -7.09
N ARG A 78 -10.18 -2.64 -6.08
CA ARG A 78 -11.37 -3.49 -6.25
C ARG A 78 -12.54 -2.72 -6.86
N ASN A 79 -12.83 -1.51 -6.36
CA ASN A 79 -13.86 -0.64 -6.89
C ASN A 79 -13.62 -0.30 -8.37
N CYS A 80 -12.36 -0.07 -8.76
CA CYS A 80 -11.99 0.21 -10.14
C CYS A 80 -12.12 -1.03 -11.04
N GLU A 81 -11.71 -2.20 -10.55
CA GLU A 81 -11.80 -3.48 -11.28
C GLU A 81 -13.24 -3.95 -11.48
N SER A 82 -14.11 -3.77 -10.48
CA SER A 82 -15.53 -4.14 -10.55
C SER A 82 -16.41 -3.06 -11.17
N CYS A 83 -15.83 -1.95 -11.61
CA CYS A 83 -16.56 -0.80 -12.13
C CYS A 83 -17.22 -1.13 -13.49
N SER A 84 -18.53 -0.87 -13.62
CA SER A 84 -19.27 -1.10 -14.86
C SER A 84 -19.24 0.10 -15.83
N VAL A 85 -18.94 1.30 -15.35
CA VAL A 85 -18.94 2.56 -16.14
C VAL A 85 -17.62 2.79 -16.90
N ILE A 86 -17.09 1.72 -17.49
CA ILE A 86 -15.79 1.70 -18.17
C ILE A 86 -15.74 2.67 -19.35
N LYS A 87 -16.79 2.69 -20.18
CA LYS A 87 -16.85 3.53 -21.39
C LYS A 87 -16.82 5.01 -21.05
N GLN A 88 -17.63 5.42 -20.07
CA GLN A 88 -17.66 6.79 -19.56
C GLN A 88 -16.31 7.19 -18.97
N CYS A 89 -15.64 6.28 -18.25
CA CYS A 89 -14.29 6.50 -17.74
C CYS A 89 -13.28 6.73 -18.86
N ASP A 90 -13.27 5.88 -19.89
CA ASP A 90 -12.35 6.03 -21.02
C ASP A 90 -12.60 7.31 -21.83
N GLU A 91 -13.85 7.74 -21.97
CA GLU A 91 -14.23 9.01 -22.60
C GLU A 91 -13.72 10.21 -21.79
N ALA A 92 -14.02 10.26 -20.49
CA ALA A 92 -13.54 11.32 -19.60
C ALA A 92 -12.01 11.41 -19.54
N LEU A 93 -11.31 10.27 -19.67
CA LEU A 93 -9.85 10.24 -19.68
C LEU A 93 -9.25 10.74 -21.00
N LYS A 94 -9.96 10.64 -22.13
CA LYS A 94 -9.49 11.10 -23.45
C LYS A 94 -9.48 12.61 -23.62
N GLU A 95 -10.43 13.31 -23.00
CA GLU A 95 -10.57 14.76 -23.16
C GLU A 95 -9.35 15.50 -22.57
N GLY A 96 -8.79 16.50 -23.26
CA GLY A 96 -7.72 17.31 -22.70
C GLY A 96 -8.28 18.33 -21.70
N GLY A 97 -7.95 18.22 -20.41
CA GLY A 97 -8.38 19.18 -19.38
C GLY A 97 -9.02 18.53 -18.14
N PRO A 98 -9.61 19.34 -17.24
CA PRO A 98 -10.38 18.85 -16.11
C PRO A 98 -11.62 18.12 -16.63
N ALA A 99 -11.75 16.84 -16.29
CA ALA A 99 -12.95 16.07 -16.60
C ALA A 99 -13.85 16.02 -15.36
N ASP A 100 -15.17 15.99 -15.56
CA ASP A 100 -16.08 15.59 -14.50
C ASP A 100 -15.91 14.09 -14.26
N LEU A 101 -15.49 13.74 -13.06
CA LEU A 101 -15.18 12.37 -12.66
C LEU A 101 -16.03 11.93 -11.46
N SER A 102 -17.11 12.65 -11.17
CA SER A 102 -18.08 12.38 -10.09
C SER A 102 -18.78 11.02 -10.22
N PHE A 103 -18.85 10.47 -11.44
CA PHE A 103 -19.34 9.11 -11.68
C PHE A 103 -18.41 8.01 -11.15
N CYS A 104 -17.18 8.36 -10.76
CA CYS A 104 -16.21 7.38 -10.30
C CYS A 104 -16.56 6.91 -8.89
N PRO A 105 -16.63 5.58 -8.64
CA PRO A 105 -16.84 5.06 -7.28
C PRO A 105 -15.77 5.45 -6.25
N ASN A 106 -14.62 5.94 -6.71
CA ASN A 106 -13.51 6.37 -5.86
C ASN A 106 -13.41 7.92 -5.77
N ASP A 107 -14.38 8.67 -6.30
CA ASP A 107 -14.31 10.13 -6.42
C ASP A 107 -14.10 10.84 -5.08
N GLU A 108 -14.94 10.54 -4.08
CA GLU A 108 -14.84 11.12 -2.73
C GLU A 108 -13.44 10.91 -2.12
N VAL A 109 -12.85 9.73 -2.37
CA VAL A 109 -11.54 9.39 -1.83
C VAL A 109 -10.46 10.21 -2.52
N PHE A 110 -10.52 10.35 -3.85
CA PHE A 110 -9.56 11.18 -4.56
C PHE A 110 -9.65 12.66 -4.19
N GLU A 111 -10.85 13.20 -3.97
CA GLU A 111 -11.00 14.56 -3.44
C GLU A 111 -10.31 14.73 -2.09
N SER A 112 -10.46 13.74 -1.20
CA SER A 112 -9.83 13.78 0.12
C SER A 112 -8.30 13.76 0.03
N ILE A 113 -7.74 13.03 -0.93
CA ILE A 113 -6.29 12.95 -1.17
C ILE A 113 -5.77 14.25 -1.78
N ALA A 114 -6.47 14.79 -2.77
CA ALA A 114 -6.13 16.07 -3.39
C ALA A 114 -6.09 17.22 -2.37
N LYS A 115 -7.03 17.24 -1.41
CA LYS A 115 -7.06 18.23 -0.31
C LYS A 115 -5.91 18.07 0.68
N LYS A 116 -5.39 16.86 0.89
CA LYS A 116 -4.26 16.60 1.80
C LYS A 116 -2.89 16.87 1.17
N SER A 117 -2.80 16.79 -0.15
CA SER A 117 -1.56 16.96 -0.90
C SER A 117 -1.25 18.43 -1.25
N HIS A 118 -2.11 19.36 -0.83
CA HIS A 118 -2.05 20.79 -1.15
C HIS A 118 -1.78 21.63 0.10
#